data_AF-A0A2T0T2I3-F1
#
_entry.id   AF-A0A2T0T2I3-F1
#
_cell.length_a   1.000
_cell.length_b   1.000
_cell.length_c   1.000
_cell.angle_alpha   90.00
_cell.angle_beta   90.00
_cell.angle_gamma   90.00
#
_symmetry.space_group_name_H-M   'P 1'
#
loop_
_entity.id
_entity.type
_entity.pdbx_description
1 polymer ?
#
loop_
_entity_poly.entity_id
_entity_poly.type
_entity_poly.pdbx_seq_one_letter_code
_entity_poly.pdbx_strand_id
1 'polypeptide(L)'
;MRTTALLLALVASATFAAPANAAVQESVQADLDGDGVLETVTTEQVAGDSTKQLLSTTIRGLRLTALVPLDSHVGPLPLRVVDLGGDGTDEVVVAESVGANTVGFGVWGLFGGLRPVTASDGSALRVWEGGGISALNGYGCEDSGGGRSLVTVDARLTNRPQGIYTGKRVTYSVVDGVATETSRAAVAGAWDAPGFQVDPAACA
;
A
#
# COMPACT_ATOMS: atom_id res chain seq x y z
N MET A 1 -17.05 33.42 -75.38
CA MET A 1 -17.30 34.07 -74.07
C MET A 1 -18.41 33.28 -73.40
N ARG A 2 -18.31 32.63 -72.24
CA ARG A 2 -17.36 32.58 -71.11
C ARG A 2 -17.43 31.14 -70.56
N THR A 3 -16.30 30.53 -70.21
CA THR A 3 -16.25 29.24 -69.51
C THR A 3 -15.97 29.53 -68.03
N THR A 4 -16.91 29.16 -67.16
CA THR A 4 -16.83 29.36 -65.71
C THR A 4 -16.18 28.13 -65.08
N ALA A 5 -15.01 28.29 -64.45
CA ALA A 5 -14.35 27.23 -63.68
C ALA A 5 -14.84 27.27 -62.23
N LEU A 6 -15.30 26.13 -61.72
CA LEU A 6 -15.76 25.94 -60.35
C LEU A 6 -14.57 25.46 -59.50
N LEU A 7 -14.11 26.26 -58.54
CA LEU A 7 -13.13 25.81 -57.53
C LEU A 7 -13.86 25.04 -56.42
N LEU A 8 -13.50 23.78 -56.23
CA LEU A 8 -13.89 22.96 -55.08
C LEU A 8 -12.86 23.17 -53.97
N ALA A 9 -13.26 23.74 -52.83
CA ALA A 9 -12.43 23.85 -51.64
C ALA A 9 -12.54 22.57 -50.80
N LEU A 10 -11.44 21.83 -50.64
CA LEU A 10 -11.33 20.71 -49.71
C LEU A 10 -11.12 21.27 -48.29
N VAL A 11 -12.07 21.06 -47.39
CA VAL A 11 -11.92 21.38 -45.97
C VAL A 11 -11.43 20.11 -45.26
N ALA A 12 -10.17 20.10 -44.84
CA ALA A 12 -9.62 19.02 -44.03
C ALA A 12 -10.05 19.20 -42.58
N SER A 13 -10.89 18.30 -42.08
CA SER A 13 -11.29 18.27 -40.67
C SER A 13 -10.13 17.73 -39.83
N ALA A 14 -9.44 18.61 -39.11
CA ALA A 14 -8.49 18.21 -38.07
C ALA A 14 -9.27 17.71 -36.85
N THR A 15 -9.33 16.40 -36.67
CA THR A 15 -9.82 15.80 -35.42
C THR A 15 -8.75 15.99 -34.35
N PHE A 16 -8.98 16.93 -33.44
CA PHE A 16 -8.20 17.03 -32.20
C PHE A 16 -8.60 15.85 -31.30
N ALA A 17 -7.76 14.81 -31.27
CA ALA A 17 -7.86 13.77 -30.25
C ALA A 17 -7.57 14.43 -28.90
N ALA A 18 -8.54 14.43 -27.99
CA ALA A 18 -8.29 14.82 -26.62
C ALA A 18 -7.20 13.90 -26.04
N PRO A 19 -6.25 14.42 -25.22
CA PRO A 19 -5.30 13.57 -24.54
C PRO A 19 -6.09 12.53 -23.74
N ALA A 20 -5.82 11.24 -23.98
CA ALA A 20 -6.29 10.21 -23.08
C ALA A 20 -5.73 10.56 -21.70
N ASN A 21 -6.60 10.77 -20.71
CA ASN A 21 -6.17 10.86 -19.32
C ASN A 21 -5.48 9.53 -19.03
N ALA A 22 -4.14 9.54 -18.96
CA ALA A 22 -3.38 8.39 -18.53
C ALA A 22 -3.90 8.03 -17.14
N ALA A 23 -4.32 6.78 -16.95
CA ALA A 23 -4.70 6.30 -15.63
C ALA A 23 -3.50 6.52 -14.69
N VAL A 24 -3.76 7.01 -13.48
CA VAL A 24 -2.72 7.14 -12.47
C VAL A 24 -2.19 5.74 -12.19
N GLN A 25 -0.90 5.56 -12.41
CA GLN A 25 -0.20 4.29 -12.24
C GLN A 25 1.03 4.54 -11.36
N GLU A 26 1.23 3.64 -10.41
CA GLU A 26 2.41 3.61 -9.54
C GLU A 26 3.20 2.31 -9.81
N SER A 27 4.51 2.34 -9.58
CA SER A 27 5.38 1.18 -9.80
C SER A 27 6.59 1.16 -8.87
N VAL A 28 6.96 -0.03 -8.40
CA VAL A 28 8.19 -0.29 -7.61
C VAL A 28 8.89 -1.57 -8.09
N GLN A 29 10.11 -1.78 -7.62
CA GLN A 29 10.89 -3.00 -7.83
C GLN A 29 10.97 -3.76 -6.50
N ALA A 30 10.64 -5.05 -6.48
CA ALA A 30 10.65 -5.91 -5.29
C ALA A 30 11.04 -7.34 -5.68
N ASP A 31 11.82 -8.04 -4.85
CA ASP A 31 12.16 -9.47 -5.00
C ASP A 31 11.04 -10.32 -4.38
N LEU A 32 9.95 -10.54 -5.12
CA LEU A 32 8.75 -11.18 -4.57
C LEU A 32 8.91 -12.69 -4.41
N ASP A 33 9.84 -13.30 -5.14
CA ASP A 33 10.03 -14.76 -5.15
C ASP A 33 11.35 -15.24 -4.51
N GLY A 34 12.17 -14.30 -4.03
CA GLY A 34 13.38 -14.54 -3.24
C GLY A 34 14.56 -15.05 -4.06
N ASP A 35 14.54 -14.87 -5.39
CA ASP A 35 15.61 -15.34 -6.27
C ASP A 35 16.72 -14.31 -6.51
N GLY A 36 16.60 -13.13 -5.90
CA GLY A 36 17.54 -12.02 -5.99
C GLY A 36 17.34 -11.15 -7.24
N VAL A 37 16.37 -11.45 -8.10
CA VAL A 37 15.98 -10.61 -9.24
C VAL A 37 14.76 -9.79 -8.85
N LEU A 38 14.84 -8.47 -9.05
CA LEU A 38 13.70 -7.61 -8.75
C LEU A 38 12.63 -7.71 -9.83
N GLU A 39 11.38 -7.90 -9.40
CA GLU A 39 10.20 -7.75 -10.24
C GLU A 39 9.60 -6.36 -10.19
N THR A 40 9.02 -5.96 -11.32
CA THR A 40 8.22 -4.73 -11.37
C THR A 40 6.80 -5.00 -10.87
N VAL A 41 6.45 -4.34 -9.77
CA VAL A 41 5.09 -4.35 -9.21
C VAL A 41 4.43 -3.03 -9.54
N THR A 42 3.19 -3.07 -10.02
CA THR A 42 2.43 -1.88 -10.42
C THR A 42 1.05 -1.86 -9.81
N THR A 43 0.54 -0.66 -9.53
CA THR A 43 -0.89 -0.44 -9.28
C THR A 43 -1.46 0.57 -10.25
N GLU A 44 -2.63 0.27 -10.77
CA GLU A 44 -3.41 1.18 -11.61
C GLU A 44 -4.88 1.18 -11.17
N GLN A 45 -5.56 2.32 -11.26
CA GLN A 45 -7.00 2.34 -11.02
C GLN A 45 -7.74 1.48 -12.07
N VAL A 46 -8.70 0.67 -11.62
CA VAL A 46 -9.51 -0.15 -12.53
C VAL A 46 -10.41 0.75 -13.38
N ALA A 47 -10.35 0.58 -14.71
CA ALA A 47 -11.17 1.35 -15.63
C ALA A 47 -12.67 1.19 -15.33
N GLY A 48 -13.36 2.30 -15.07
CA GLY A 48 -14.79 2.31 -14.75
C GLY A 48 -15.14 2.01 -13.29
N ASP A 49 -14.16 1.74 -12.42
CA ASP A 49 -14.36 1.54 -10.98
C ASP A 49 -13.34 2.34 -10.17
N SER A 50 -13.77 3.48 -9.62
CA SER A 50 -12.92 4.33 -8.78
C SER A 50 -12.66 3.79 -7.37
N THR A 51 -13.27 2.66 -7.00
CA THR A 51 -13.10 2.03 -5.68
C THR A 51 -12.13 0.87 -5.70
N LYS A 52 -11.54 0.55 -6.86
CA LYS A 52 -10.62 -0.56 -7.07
C LYS A 52 -9.37 -0.12 -7.82
N GLN A 53 -8.26 -0.74 -7.46
CA GLN A 53 -7.01 -0.72 -8.22
C GLN A 53 -6.55 -2.15 -8.51
N LEU A 54 -5.87 -2.33 -9.62
CA LEU A 54 -5.27 -3.60 -10.02
C LEU A 54 -3.80 -3.59 -9.60
N LEU A 55 -3.45 -4.44 -8.63
CA LEU A 55 -2.05 -4.77 -8.34
C LEU A 55 -1.60 -5.82 -9.34
N SER A 56 -0.49 -5.58 -10.03
CA SER A 56 0.05 -6.49 -11.04
C SER A 56 1.56 -6.66 -10.88
N THR A 57 2.04 -7.85 -11.20
CA THR A 57 3.47 -8.15 -11.37
C THR A 57 3.63 -9.23 -12.45
N THR A 58 4.86 -9.42 -12.95
CA THR A 58 5.20 -10.53 -13.84
C THR A 58 6.40 -11.27 -13.26
N ILE A 59 6.18 -12.52 -12.86
CA ILE A 59 7.22 -13.38 -12.26
C ILE A 59 7.51 -14.49 -13.27
N ARG A 60 8.76 -14.58 -13.72
CA ARG A 60 9.22 -15.60 -14.69
C ARG A 60 8.30 -15.73 -15.92
N GLY A 61 7.82 -14.59 -16.42
CA GLY A 61 6.94 -14.49 -17.59
C GLY A 61 5.45 -14.77 -17.31
N LEU A 62 5.08 -15.13 -16.08
CA LEU A 62 3.69 -15.27 -15.66
C LEU A 62 3.18 -13.96 -15.07
N ARG A 63 2.16 -13.37 -15.71
CA ARG A 63 1.47 -12.19 -15.16
C ARG A 63 0.57 -12.62 -14.01
N LEU A 64 0.78 -12.02 -12.85
CA LEU A 64 -0.06 -12.18 -11.66
C LEU A 64 -0.79 -10.87 -11.38
N THR A 65 -2.03 -10.96 -10.91
CA THR A 65 -2.85 -9.78 -10.63
C THR A 65 -3.74 -9.99 -9.42
N ALA A 66 -4.04 -8.91 -8.69
CA ALA A 66 -5.03 -8.87 -7.61
C ALA A 66 -5.86 -7.60 -7.69
N LEU A 67 -7.17 -7.71 -7.36
CA LEU A 67 -8.03 -6.54 -7.16
C LEU A 67 -7.91 -6.06 -5.72
N VAL A 68 -7.47 -4.82 -5.55
CA VAL A 68 -7.20 -4.19 -4.27
C VAL A 68 -8.17 -3.02 -4.07
N PRO A 69 -8.66 -2.75 -2.85
CA PRO A 69 -9.41 -1.53 -2.57
C PRO A 69 -8.62 -0.27 -2.95
N LEU A 70 -9.35 0.77 -3.36
CA LEU A 70 -8.80 2.08 -3.71
C LEU A 70 -9.64 3.17 -3.06
N ASP A 71 -8.98 4.21 -2.56
CA ASP A 71 -9.66 5.43 -2.17
C ASP A 71 -10.09 6.21 -3.43
N SER A 72 -11.39 6.40 -3.60
CA SER A 72 -11.94 6.99 -4.83
C SER A 72 -11.68 8.47 -5.01
N HIS A 73 -11.17 9.16 -3.99
CA HIS A 73 -10.87 10.60 -4.05
C HIS A 73 -9.39 10.86 -4.30
N VAL A 74 -8.52 9.94 -3.88
CA VAL A 74 -7.07 10.12 -3.96
C VAL A 74 -6.47 9.36 -5.14
N GLY A 75 -7.03 8.20 -5.50
CA GLY A 75 -6.42 7.31 -6.49
C GLY A 75 -5.20 6.57 -5.93
N PRO A 76 -4.45 5.85 -6.80
CA PRO A 76 -3.29 5.08 -6.37
C PRO A 76 -2.22 5.97 -5.73
N LEU A 77 -1.59 5.47 -4.67
CA LEU A 77 -0.48 6.14 -3.99
C LEU A 77 0.80 5.31 -4.15
N PRO A 78 1.99 5.93 -3.98
CA PRO A 78 3.25 5.22 -4.09
C PRO A 78 3.29 3.95 -3.25
N LEU A 79 3.70 2.86 -3.89
CA LEU A 79 3.90 1.55 -3.26
C LEU A 79 5.14 1.57 -2.38
N ARG A 80 5.19 0.68 -1.40
CA ARG A 80 6.38 0.48 -0.56
C ARG A 80 6.77 -0.98 -0.53
N VAL A 81 8.06 -1.23 -0.51
CA VAL A 81 8.65 -2.57 -0.48
C VAL A 81 9.17 -2.82 0.92
N VAL A 82 8.86 -3.98 1.47
CA VAL A 82 9.19 -4.38 2.84
C VAL A 82 9.45 -5.89 2.87
N ASP A 83 10.40 -6.35 3.66
CA ASP A 83 10.54 -7.76 4.06
C ASP A 83 10.07 -7.84 5.51
N LEU A 84 8.79 -8.18 5.74
CA LEU A 84 8.20 -8.18 7.09
C LEU A 84 8.69 -9.33 7.96
N GLY A 85 8.97 -10.48 7.33
CA GLY A 85 9.42 -11.71 8.00
C GLY A 85 10.92 -11.77 8.23
N GLY A 86 11.70 -10.99 7.48
CA GLY A 86 13.14 -11.13 7.41
C GLY A 86 13.56 -12.40 6.68
N ASP A 87 12.75 -12.90 5.74
CA ASP A 87 12.98 -14.17 5.06
C ASP A 87 13.66 -14.01 3.68
N GLY A 88 13.92 -12.76 3.28
CA GLY A 88 14.54 -12.43 2.00
C GLY A 88 13.57 -12.42 0.82
N THR A 89 12.27 -12.54 1.07
CA THR A 89 11.22 -12.25 0.08
C THR A 89 10.54 -10.93 0.42
N ASP A 90 10.34 -10.10 -0.60
CA ASP A 90 9.69 -8.81 -0.42
C ASP A 90 8.16 -8.95 -0.47
N GLU A 91 7.50 -8.20 0.41
CA GLU A 91 6.12 -7.78 0.28
C GLU A 91 5.99 -6.33 -0.22
N VAL A 92 4.79 -6.01 -0.69
CA VAL A 92 4.40 -4.67 -1.12
C VAL A 92 3.25 -4.14 -0.27
N VAL A 93 3.47 -2.97 0.32
CA VAL A 93 2.46 -2.21 1.06
C VAL A 93 1.70 -1.31 0.09
N VAL A 94 0.38 -1.48 0.04
CA VAL A 94 -0.52 -0.79 -0.90
C VAL A 94 -1.52 0.04 -0.11
N ALA A 95 -1.64 1.34 -0.44
CA ALA A 95 -2.66 2.19 0.17
C ALA A 95 -4.05 1.78 -0.32
N GLU A 96 -4.94 1.43 0.61
CA GLU A 96 -6.30 0.95 0.34
C GLU A 96 -7.38 1.97 0.70
N SER A 97 -7.06 2.91 1.61
CA SER A 97 -8.02 3.92 2.08
C SER A 97 -7.30 5.15 2.63
N VAL A 98 -7.89 6.33 2.45
CA VAL A 98 -7.36 7.60 2.99
C VAL A 98 -8.44 8.29 3.80
N GLY A 99 -8.26 8.30 5.12
CA GLY A 99 -9.09 9.05 6.05
C GLY A 99 -8.55 10.45 6.34
N ALA A 100 -9.27 11.21 7.17
CA ALA A 100 -8.98 12.62 7.44
C ALA A 100 -7.54 12.91 7.92
N ASN A 101 -6.86 11.93 8.55
CA ASN A 101 -5.45 12.02 8.95
C ASN A 101 -4.78 10.64 9.05
N THR A 102 -5.35 9.61 8.42
CA THR A 102 -4.87 8.23 8.56
C THR A 102 -4.96 7.54 7.22
N VAL A 103 -3.89 6.87 6.81
CA VAL A 103 -3.89 6.01 5.63
C VAL A 103 -3.95 4.56 6.11
N GLY A 104 -4.84 3.77 5.51
CA GLY A 104 -4.94 2.34 5.73
C GLY A 104 -4.31 1.60 4.56
N PHE A 105 -3.45 0.63 4.87
CA PHE A 105 -2.73 -0.15 3.89
C PHE A 105 -3.04 -1.64 4.03
N GLY A 106 -3.08 -2.32 2.89
CA GLY A 106 -2.94 -3.77 2.82
C GLY A 106 -1.48 -4.14 2.51
N VAL A 107 -1.06 -5.31 2.95
CA VAL A 107 0.26 -5.87 2.64
C VAL A 107 0.08 -7.08 1.74
N TRP A 108 0.84 -7.16 0.65
CA TRP A 108 0.67 -8.15 -0.42
C TRP A 108 2.01 -8.81 -0.76
N GLY A 109 2.01 -10.13 -0.96
CA GLY A 109 3.20 -10.89 -1.32
C GLY A 109 2.87 -12.07 -2.22
N LEU A 110 3.86 -12.94 -2.47
CA LEU A 110 3.73 -14.10 -3.33
C LEU A 110 3.51 -15.39 -2.53
N PHE A 111 2.25 -15.74 -2.28
CA PHE A 111 1.88 -16.91 -1.46
C PHE A 111 1.06 -17.93 -2.28
N GLY A 112 1.71 -18.51 -3.30
CA GLY A 112 1.05 -19.30 -4.35
C GLY A 112 0.30 -18.44 -5.37
N GLY A 113 0.56 -17.14 -5.37
CA GLY A 113 -0.07 -16.10 -6.18
C GLY A 113 0.04 -14.76 -5.47
N LEU A 114 -0.27 -13.66 -6.16
CA LEU A 114 -0.29 -12.33 -5.56
C LEU A 114 -1.46 -12.22 -4.58
N ARG A 115 -1.17 -12.28 -3.27
CA ARG A 115 -2.17 -12.46 -2.21
C ARG A 115 -1.85 -11.56 -1.02
N PRO A 116 -2.86 -11.18 -0.21
CA PRO A 116 -2.59 -10.39 0.97
C PRO A 116 -1.88 -11.26 2.02
N VAL A 117 -0.97 -10.64 2.78
CA VAL A 117 -0.56 -11.18 4.08
C VAL A 117 -1.82 -11.24 4.95
N THR A 118 -1.98 -12.31 5.72
CA THR A 118 -3.17 -12.53 6.56
C THR A 118 -2.79 -12.61 8.04
N ALA A 119 -3.70 -12.21 8.93
CA ALA A 119 -3.62 -12.59 10.33
C ALA A 119 -3.92 -14.08 10.51
N SER A 120 -3.64 -14.63 11.69
CA SER A 120 -3.84 -16.06 12.00
C SER A 120 -5.31 -16.52 11.91
N ASP A 121 -6.27 -15.60 11.89
CA ASP A 121 -7.69 -15.89 11.66
C ASP A 121 -8.08 -15.91 10.17
N GLY A 122 -7.11 -15.71 9.27
CA GLY A 122 -7.29 -15.68 7.82
C GLY A 122 -7.79 -14.34 7.26
N SER A 123 -8.02 -13.34 8.11
CA SER A 123 -8.34 -11.98 7.63
C SER A 123 -7.11 -11.32 7.02
N ALA A 124 -7.30 -10.48 6.00
CA ALA A 124 -6.19 -9.71 5.42
C ALA A 124 -5.59 -8.78 6.47
N LEU A 125 -4.26 -8.83 6.60
CA LEU A 125 -3.51 -7.94 7.48
C LEU A 125 -3.65 -6.50 7.00
N ARG A 126 -3.94 -5.61 7.94
CA ARG A 126 -4.01 -4.16 7.69
C ARG A 126 -3.10 -3.42 8.64
N VAL A 127 -2.35 -2.49 8.09
CA VAL A 127 -1.50 -1.57 8.83
C VAL A 127 -1.94 -0.13 8.56
N TRP A 128 -1.63 0.76 9.48
CA TRP A 128 -2.15 2.13 9.48
C TRP A 128 -1.05 3.11 9.80
N GLU A 129 -1.10 4.29 9.20
CA GLU A 129 -0.21 5.40 9.51
C GLU A 129 -1.00 6.68 9.73
N GLY A 130 -0.66 7.42 10.79
CA GLY A 130 -1.25 8.72 11.10
C GLY A 130 -2.13 8.70 12.35
N GLY A 131 -3.31 9.31 12.30
CA GLY A 131 -4.24 9.47 13.42
C GLY A 131 -4.44 10.90 13.91
N GLY A 132 -3.61 11.85 13.44
CA GLY A 132 -3.70 13.27 13.75
C GLY A 132 -3.55 13.57 15.25
N ILE A 133 -4.27 14.58 15.75
CA ILE A 133 -4.21 14.98 17.17
C ILE A 133 -4.97 14.02 18.12
N SER A 134 -5.75 13.08 17.59
CA SER A 134 -6.64 12.24 18.39
C SER A 134 -6.21 10.78 18.48
N ALA A 135 -5.29 10.34 17.61
CA ALA A 135 -4.82 8.98 17.56
C ALA A 135 -3.38 8.90 17.07
N LEU A 136 -2.71 7.81 17.42
CA LEU A 136 -1.39 7.43 16.94
C LEU A 136 -1.52 6.05 16.33
N ASN A 137 -1.29 5.96 15.03
CA ASN A 137 -1.31 4.72 14.27
C ASN A 137 0.01 4.61 13.52
N GLY A 138 0.63 3.45 13.60
CA GLY A 138 1.87 3.18 12.88
C GLY A 138 2.15 1.70 12.79
N TYR A 139 3.09 1.36 11.91
CA TYR A 139 3.74 0.07 11.89
C TYR A 139 5.23 0.24 11.62
N GLY A 140 6.00 -0.82 11.84
CA GLY A 140 7.42 -0.88 11.56
C GLY A 140 7.96 -2.25 11.91
N CYS A 141 9.25 -2.46 11.72
CA CYS A 141 9.89 -3.73 12.03
C CYS A 141 10.94 -3.56 13.12
N GLU A 142 11.09 -4.58 13.94
CA GLU A 142 12.10 -4.64 15.00
C GLU A 142 12.91 -5.93 14.89
N ASP A 143 14.19 -5.85 15.23
CA ASP A 143 15.02 -7.03 15.41
C ASP A 143 14.56 -7.77 16.68
N SER A 144 14.04 -8.97 16.49
CA SER A 144 13.83 -9.93 17.57
C SER A 144 14.99 -10.93 17.56
N GLY A 145 15.44 -11.43 18.71
CA GLY A 145 16.67 -12.25 18.84
C GLY A 145 16.74 -13.60 18.08
N GLY A 146 15.96 -13.76 17.02
CA GLY A 146 16.03 -14.83 16.02
C GLY A 146 15.43 -14.45 14.65
N GLY A 147 15.18 -13.17 14.34
CA GLY A 147 14.60 -12.72 13.08
C GLY A 147 13.93 -11.34 13.16
N ARG A 148 13.29 -10.91 12.08
CA ARG A 148 12.53 -9.66 12.04
C ARG A 148 11.12 -9.87 12.58
N SER A 149 10.56 -8.86 13.24
CA SER A 149 9.17 -8.87 13.70
C SER A 149 8.45 -7.61 13.25
N LEU A 150 7.26 -7.77 12.69
CA LEU A 150 6.35 -6.66 12.44
C LEU A 150 5.79 -6.16 13.77
N VAL A 151 5.73 -4.85 13.93
CA VAL A 151 5.12 -4.18 15.08
C VAL A 151 4.08 -3.19 14.59
N THR A 152 2.92 -3.17 15.25
CA THR A 152 1.88 -2.16 15.03
C THR A 152 1.57 -1.41 16.32
N VAL A 153 1.18 -0.15 16.17
CA VAL A 153 0.71 0.72 17.25
C VAL A 153 -0.66 1.26 16.86
N ASP A 154 -1.62 1.15 17.77
CA ASP A 154 -2.93 1.83 17.72
C ASP A 154 -3.20 2.44 19.10
N ALA A 155 -3.28 3.77 19.16
CA ALA A 155 -3.53 4.50 20.39
C ALA A 155 -4.44 5.70 20.17
N ARG A 156 -5.16 6.12 21.22
CA ARG A 156 -6.07 7.27 21.18
C ARG A 156 -5.79 8.23 22.33
N LEU A 157 -6.01 9.51 22.08
CA LEU A 157 -5.89 10.55 23.11
C LEU A 157 -6.97 10.33 24.18
N THR A 158 -6.55 9.98 25.40
CA THR A 158 -7.45 9.71 26.53
C THR A 158 -7.43 10.82 27.58
N ASN A 159 -6.35 11.61 27.66
CA ASN A 159 -6.29 12.79 28.52
C ASN A 159 -5.75 13.97 27.73
N ARG A 160 -6.66 14.80 27.21
CA ARG A 160 -6.32 15.96 26.39
C ARG A 160 -5.48 17.01 27.14
N PRO A 161 -5.81 17.43 28.38
CA PRO A 161 -4.98 18.39 29.12
C PRO A 161 -3.51 17.99 29.27
N GLN A 162 -3.24 16.69 29.40
CA GLN A 162 -1.90 16.15 29.59
C GLN A 162 -1.28 15.57 28.31
N GLY A 163 -1.99 15.59 27.19
CA GLY A 163 -1.53 15.00 25.93
C GLY A 163 -1.28 13.49 26.01
N ILE A 164 -1.99 12.77 26.89
CA ILE A 164 -1.78 11.33 27.11
C ILE A 164 -2.65 10.51 26.16
N TYR A 165 -1.98 9.63 25.44
CA TYR A 165 -2.57 8.59 24.61
C TYR A 165 -2.54 7.25 25.37
N THR A 166 -3.55 6.42 25.13
CA THR A 166 -3.59 5.04 25.60
C THR A 166 -3.96 4.13 24.44
N GLY A 167 -3.29 3.00 24.33
CA GLY A 167 -3.43 2.11 23.19
C GLY A 167 -2.77 0.76 23.38
N LYS A 168 -2.45 0.13 22.25
CA LYS A 168 -1.82 -1.18 22.18
C LYS A 168 -0.63 -1.12 21.23
N ARG A 169 0.44 -1.80 21.61
CA ARG A 169 1.55 -2.20 20.74
C ARG A 169 1.45 -3.70 20.54
N VAL A 170 1.42 -4.15 19.30
CA VAL A 170 1.28 -5.57 18.96
C VAL A 170 2.45 -5.99 18.09
N THR A 171 3.09 -7.09 18.46
CA THR A 171 4.21 -7.68 17.72
C THR A 171 3.74 -8.96 17.04
N TYR A 172 4.18 -9.15 15.80
CA TYR A 172 3.85 -10.29 14.97
C TYR A 172 5.12 -10.94 14.43
N SER A 173 5.14 -12.27 14.38
CA SER A 173 6.00 -13.00 13.45
C SER A 173 5.23 -13.15 12.14
N VAL A 174 5.87 -12.86 11.00
CA VAL A 174 5.30 -13.07 9.68
C VAL A 174 6.04 -14.22 9.03
N VAL A 175 5.33 -15.29 8.66
CA VAL A 175 5.89 -16.48 8.02
C VAL A 175 4.91 -16.95 6.95
N ASP A 176 5.40 -17.17 5.73
CA ASP A 176 4.59 -17.64 4.59
C ASP A 176 3.31 -16.80 4.38
N GLY A 177 3.41 -15.48 4.55
CA GLY A 177 2.28 -14.57 4.41
C GLY A 177 1.26 -14.62 5.55
N VAL A 178 1.60 -15.22 6.69
CA VAL A 178 0.75 -15.26 7.88
C VAL A 178 1.41 -14.50 9.04
N ALA A 179 0.79 -13.40 9.45
CA ALA A 179 1.13 -12.66 10.64
C ALA A 179 0.49 -13.31 11.88
N THR A 180 1.33 -13.87 12.75
CA THR A 180 0.93 -14.44 14.04
C THR A 180 1.36 -13.50 15.16
N GLU A 181 0.40 -13.06 15.96
CA GLU A 181 0.66 -12.23 17.14
C GLU A 181 1.53 -13.01 18.14
N THR A 182 2.69 -12.47 18.45
CA THR A 182 3.64 -13.04 19.42
C THR A 182 3.58 -12.30 20.76
N SER A 183 3.20 -11.02 20.74
CA SER A 183 3.08 -10.20 21.94
C SER A 183 2.08 -9.07 21.76
N ARG A 184 1.45 -8.67 22.86
CA ARG A 184 0.60 -7.49 22.94
C ARG A 184 0.80 -6.80 24.28
N ALA A 185 1.17 -5.53 24.21
CA ALA A 185 1.34 -4.68 25.38
C ALA A 185 0.35 -3.52 25.33
N ALA A 186 -0.21 -3.18 26.50
CA ALA A 186 -0.85 -1.88 26.68
C ALA A 186 0.24 -0.81 26.73
N VAL A 187 0.02 0.30 26.04
CA VAL A 187 0.94 1.44 26.01
C VAL A 187 0.19 2.71 26.40
N ALA A 188 0.85 3.57 27.16
CA ALA A 188 0.32 4.86 27.55
C ALA A 188 1.46 5.88 27.68
N GLY A 189 1.21 7.12 27.29
CA GLY A 189 2.20 8.19 27.38
C GLY A 189 1.88 9.39 26.49
N ALA A 190 2.81 10.34 26.44
CA ALA A 190 2.79 11.41 25.44
C ALA A 190 3.04 10.84 24.03
N TRP A 191 2.82 11.64 22.99
CA TRP A 191 2.90 11.22 21.59
C TRP A 191 4.29 10.69 21.16
N ASP A 192 5.34 11.15 21.82
CA ASP A 192 6.75 10.77 21.61
C ASP A 192 7.21 9.63 22.52
N ALA A 193 6.30 9.03 23.31
CA ALA A 193 6.67 7.92 24.19
C ALA A 193 7.23 6.75 23.36
N PRO A 194 8.29 6.08 23.83
CA PRO A 194 8.94 4.98 23.09
C PRO A 194 7.97 3.87 22.67
N GLY A 195 6.96 3.58 23.49
CA GLY A 195 5.95 2.55 23.19
C GLY A 195 5.11 2.82 21.94
N PHE A 196 5.07 4.07 21.47
CA PHE A 196 4.36 4.46 20.24
C PHE A 196 5.29 4.58 19.02
N GLN A 197 6.60 4.56 19.20
CA GLN A 197 7.53 4.73 18.09
C GLN A 197 7.64 3.44 17.28
N VAL A 198 7.46 3.58 15.97
CA VAL A 198 7.60 2.55 14.95
C VAL A 198 8.04 3.23 13.65
N ASP A 199 8.83 2.54 12.84
CA ASP A 199 9.35 3.06 11.58
C ASP A 199 9.09 2.04 10.46
N PRO A 200 8.22 2.35 9.49
CA PRO A 200 8.01 1.50 8.31
C PRO A 200 9.29 1.22 7.52
N ALA A 201 10.24 2.17 7.50
CA ALA A 201 11.49 2.01 6.76
C ALA A 201 12.41 0.94 7.40
N ALA A 202 12.20 0.60 8.67
CA ALA A 202 12.92 -0.49 9.32
C ALA A 202 12.50 -1.87 8.80
N CYS A 203 11.42 -1.95 8.01
CA CYS A 203 10.98 -3.19 7.35
C CYS A 203 11.62 -3.40 5.97
N ALA A 204 12.39 -2.45 5.44
CA ALA A 204 13.08 -2.62 4.14
C ALA A 204 14.42 -3.37 4.28
#